data_AF-A0A9E5IK02-F1
#
_entry.id   AF-A0A9E5IK02-F1
#
_cell.length_a   1.000
_cell.length_b   1.000
_cell.length_c   1.000
_cell.angle_alpha   90.00
_cell.angle_beta   90.00
_cell.angle_gamma   90.00
#
_symmetry.space_group_name_H-M   'P 1'
#
loop_
_entity.id
_entity.type
_entity.pdbx_description
1 polymer ?
#
loop_
_entity_poly.entity_id
_entity_poly.type
_entity_poly.pdbx_seq_one_letter_code
_entity_poly.pdbx_strand_id
1 'polypeptide(L)'
;RSDEGGRLDARRDLAPDGLVGPHGEKEGSFNTVRDIWSPVQVPLRELPEDFSGLLPVRNRYDHLTLDAVTFEWRLMTFAPPGALLHHRTLLAHGRFQGPNLAPRSDGELKLPLPADWRAADVLYLTALDASQREIWTWSWRWKRGAAAIGNAVALKEAVACSETAAEVVLTTGRNSVHISKTSGLMEGLERDGRPISLSRGPRLTAYRRVGRSFTPVLSSAGQLLSLDSHREGDAVVVNARYDGAFRQVCWTVGTDGDVRLNYEFNGPGLVDILGVDFDYPEEKMKSKEWLGGGPYRVWANRLRGVQLARWENDYNDPIPGVSWAYPEFKGWFSGWEWMAFATTEGRFAFINDGGQPYAGVYSPRDGKNNPVLALPRLGLGVYQVIPAIGTKGSLPDALGPQGQPRDVTGPIKGSLVIRLLDLP
;
A
#
# COMPACT_ATOMS: atom_id res chain seq x y z
N ARG A 1 -20.38 16.54 -25.41
CA ARG A 1 -20.29 17.74 -26.27
C ARG A 1 -19.59 17.36 -27.56
N SER A 2 -20.34 17.25 -28.66
CA SER A 2 -19.79 16.87 -29.97
C SER A 2 -18.82 17.92 -30.53
N ASP A 3 -19.02 19.18 -30.15
CA ASP A 3 -18.17 20.34 -30.43
C ASP A 3 -16.86 20.37 -29.64
N GLU A 4 -16.74 19.54 -28.60
CA GLU A 4 -15.53 19.42 -27.77
C GLU A 4 -15.02 17.97 -27.74
N GLY A 5 -15.05 17.27 -28.88
CA GLY A 5 -14.47 15.94 -29.02
C GLY A 5 -15.14 14.86 -28.16
N GLY A 6 -16.44 15.02 -27.87
CA GLY A 6 -17.20 14.10 -27.01
C GLY A 6 -17.10 14.39 -25.52
N ARG A 7 -16.39 15.45 -25.09
CA ARG A 7 -16.22 15.79 -23.67
C ARG A 7 -17.56 15.90 -22.94
N LEU A 8 -17.64 15.35 -21.74
CA LEU A 8 -18.79 15.51 -20.86
C LEU A 8 -18.86 16.94 -20.32
N ASP A 9 -20.05 17.54 -20.39
CA ASP A 9 -20.28 18.89 -19.89
C ASP A 9 -20.56 18.86 -18.38
N ALA A 10 -19.53 18.59 -17.59
CA ALA A 10 -19.56 18.96 -16.19
C ALA A 10 -19.40 20.49 -16.13
N ARG A 11 -20.24 21.20 -15.35
CA ARG A 11 -20.05 22.63 -15.02
C ARG A 11 -18.79 22.77 -14.15
N ARG A 12 -17.62 22.56 -14.77
CA ARG A 12 -16.33 22.35 -14.12
C ARG A 12 -16.46 21.32 -12.99
N ASP A 13 -16.19 21.74 -11.77
CA ASP A 13 -16.14 20.95 -10.56
C ASP A 13 -17.45 20.99 -9.74
N LEU A 14 -18.55 21.53 -10.30
CA LEU A 14 -19.83 21.69 -9.59
C LEU A 14 -20.87 20.60 -9.90
N ALA A 15 -20.53 19.63 -10.74
CA ALA A 15 -21.43 18.58 -11.20
C ALA A 15 -20.92 17.14 -10.94
N PRO A 16 -19.61 16.84 -10.93
CA PRO A 16 -19.12 15.47 -10.73
C PRO A 16 -18.98 15.12 -9.24
N ASP A 17 -20.10 15.08 -8.50
CA ASP A 17 -20.15 14.81 -7.05
C ASP A 17 -20.68 13.39 -6.71
N GLY A 18 -20.74 12.49 -7.69
CA GLY A 18 -21.27 11.13 -7.55
C GLY A 18 -20.28 10.10 -6.97
N LEU A 19 -20.78 8.89 -6.69
CA LEU A 19 -19.95 7.72 -6.32
C LEU A 19 -19.50 6.89 -7.54
N VAL A 20 -20.03 7.24 -8.71
CA VAL A 20 -19.76 6.57 -9.99
C VAL A 20 -19.61 7.62 -11.08
N GLY A 21 -18.82 7.27 -12.09
CA GLY A 21 -18.68 8.02 -13.31
C GLY A 21 -19.95 8.02 -14.17
N PRO A 22 -19.93 8.81 -15.25
CA PRO A 22 -21.03 9.02 -16.20
C PRO A 22 -21.53 7.72 -16.84
N HIS A 23 -20.71 6.67 -16.89
CA HIS A 23 -21.06 5.36 -17.47
C HIS A 23 -21.04 4.25 -16.42
N GLY A 24 -21.09 4.60 -15.12
CA GLY A 24 -21.13 3.64 -14.02
C GLY A 24 -19.76 3.17 -13.54
N GLU A 25 -18.68 3.86 -13.93
CA GLU A 25 -17.32 3.59 -13.45
C GLU A 25 -17.26 3.82 -11.94
N LYS A 26 -17.06 2.76 -11.16
CA LYS A 26 -17.09 2.87 -9.70
C LYS A 26 -15.88 3.65 -9.19
N GLU A 27 -16.11 4.54 -8.23
CA GLU A 27 -15.03 5.22 -7.50
C GLU A 27 -14.72 4.48 -6.18
N GLY A 28 -13.60 4.82 -5.54
CA GLY A 28 -13.25 4.22 -4.24
C GLY A 28 -14.29 4.47 -3.14
N SER A 29 -15.04 5.58 -3.24
CA SER A 29 -16.14 5.93 -2.34
C SER A 29 -17.34 4.98 -2.47
N PHE A 30 -17.64 4.45 -3.67
CA PHE A 30 -18.69 3.45 -3.88
C PHE A 30 -18.49 2.23 -2.96
N ASN A 31 -17.28 1.68 -2.94
CA ASN A 31 -16.97 0.51 -2.11
C ASN A 31 -16.93 0.86 -0.62
N THR A 32 -16.54 2.09 -0.29
CA THR A 32 -16.59 2.59 1.10
C THR A 32 -18.03 2.57 1.63
N VAL A 33 -18.98 3.10 0.85
CA VAL A 33 -20.41 3.11 1.21
C VAL A 33 -20.94 1.69 1.34
N ARG A 34 -20.61 0.81 0.39
CA ARG A 34 -21.01 -0.60 0.41
C ARG A 34 -20.54 -1.31 1.68
N ASP A 35 -19.30 -1.08 2.11
CA ASP A 35 -18.74 -1.63 3.34
C ASP A 35 -19.44 -1.07 4.60
N ILE A 36 -19.55 0.25 4.72
CA ILE A 36 -20.10 0.91 5.92
C ILE A 36 -21.60 0.62 6.10
N TRP A 37 -22.36 0.63 5.00
CA TRP A 37 -23.80 0.41 5.01
C TRP A 37 -24.20 -1.04 4.74
N SER A 38 -23.23 -1.97 4.68
CA SER A 38 -23.55 -3.38 4.53
C SER A 38 -24.49 -3.83 5.68
N PRO A 39 -25.62 -4.50 5.34
CA PRO A 39 -26.58 -4.99 6.32
C PRO A 39 -26.07 -6.19 7.12
N VAL A 40 -24.96 -6.79 6.68
CA VAL A 40 -24.20 -7.79 7.43
C VAL A 40 -22.87 -7.17 7.81
N GLN A 41 -22.46 -7.28 9.06
CA GLN A 41 -21.16 -6.78 9.50
C GLN A 41 -20.43 -7.86 10.30
N VAL A 42 -19.14 -8.01 10.05
CA VAL A 42 -18.23 -8.83 10.85
C VAL A 42 -17.24 -7.87 11.50
N PRO A 43 -17.48 -7.42 12.75
CA PRO A 43 -16.71 -6.35 13.39
C PRO A 43 -15.37 -6.85 13.96
N LEU A 44 -14.59 -7.55 13.13
CA LEU A 44 -13.30 -8.12 13.49
C LEU A 44 -12.20 -7.62 12.54
N ARG A 45 -11.17 -6.97 13.09
CA ARG A 45 -10.05 -6.43 12.28
C ARG A 45 -8.96 -7.45 12.01
N GLU A 46 -8.63 -8.24 13.01
CA GLU A 46 -7.59 -9.27 12.96
C GLU A 46 -8.13 -10.54 13.63
N LEU A 47 -7.71 -11.71 13.14
CA LEU A 47 -8.04 -12.96 13.81
C LEU A 47 -7.21 -13.07 15.09
N PRO A 48 -7.80 -13.47 16.23
CA PRO A 48 -7.02 -13.73 17.43
C PRO A 48 -6.10 -14.96 17.24
N GLU A 49 -5.04 -15.05 18.06
CA GLU A 49 -4.08 -16.16 17.97
C GLU A 49 -4.73 -17.52 18.22
N ASP A 50 -5.75 -17.57 19.07
CA ASP A 50 -6.54 -18.75 19.41
C ASP A 50 -7.79 -18.92 18.54
N PHE A 51 -7.87 -18.24 17.38
CA PHE A 51 -9.04 -18.32 16.48
C PHE A 51 -9.42 -19.76 16.14
N SER A 52 -10.65 -20.13 16.52
CA SER A 52 -11.22 -21.47 16.43
C SER A 52 -12.25 -21.62 15.31
N GLY A 53 -12.38 -20.61 14.43
CA GLY A 53 -13.40 -20.58 13.38
C GLY A 53 -14.68 -19.84 13.76
N LEU A 54 -14.78 -19.23 14.94
CA LEU A 54 -15.94 -18.43 15.37
C LEU A 54 -15.71 -16.94 15.08
N LEU A 55 -16.57 -16.33 14.26
CA LEU A 55 -16.54 -14.90 13.96
C LEU A 55 -17.72 -14.18 14.60
N PRO A 56 -17.54 -12.98 15.18
CA PRO A 56 -18.67 -12.15 15.54
C PRO A 56 -19.40 -11.69 14.27
N VAL A 57 -20.73 -11.73 14.27
CA VAL A 57 -21.54 -11.24 13.16
C VAL A 57 -22.67 -10.38 13.69
N ARG A 58 -22.95 -9.27 13.01
CA ARG A 58 -24.04 -8.35 13.31
C ARG A 58 -25.01 -8.34 12.15
N ASN A 59 -26.27 -8.64 12.45
CA ASN A 59 -27.39 -8.45 11.55
C ASN A 59 -27.91 -7.01 11.68
N ARG A 60 -27.72 -6.20 10.64
CA ARG A 60 -28.26 -4.84 10.54
C ARG A 60 -29.49 -4.73 9.62
N TYR A 61 -30.02 -5.84 9.12
CA TYR A 61 -31.34 -5.80 8.48
C TYR A 61 -32.41 -5.41 9.50
N ASP A 62 -33.46 -4.74 9.02
CA ASP A 62 -34.60 -4.36 9.84
C ASP A 62 -35.63 -5.48 9.99
N HIS A 63 -35.74 -6.36 8.99
CA HIS A 63 -36.80 -7.37 8.90
C HIS A 63 -36.32 -8.77 8.49
N LEU A 64 -35.06 -8.92 8.06
CA LEU A 64 -34.50 -10.19 7.60
C LEU A 64 -33.63 -10.84 8.67
N THR A 65 -33.84 -12.13 8.88
CA THR A 65 -32.95 -13.02 9.63
C THR A 65 -31.72 -13.37 8.78
N LEU A 66 -30.58 -13.70 9.41
CA LEU A 66 -29.35 -14.03 8.65
C LEU A 66 -29.37 -15.41 8.00
N ASP A 67 -30.36 -16.27 8.26
CA ASP A 67 -30.55 -17.53 7.55
C ASP A 67 -30.99 -17.31 6.07
N ALA A 68 -31.42 -16.09 5.73
CA ALA A 68 -31.63 -15.65 4.35
C ALA A 68 -30.33 -15.22 3.64
N VAL A 69 -29.19 -15.17 4.34
CA VAL A 69 -27.88 -14.82 3.81
C VAL A 69 -27.05 -16.08 3.66
N THR A 70 -26.42 -16.26 2.50
CA THR A 70 -25.46 -17.35 2.30
C THR A 70 -24.04 -16.83 2.50
N PHE A 71 -23.23 -17.56 3.25
CA PHE A 71 -21.82 -17.24 3.48
C PHE A 71 -20.92 -18.20 2.71
N GLU A 72 -19.87 -17.66 2.12
CA GLU A 72 -18.80 -18.40 1.45
C GLU A 72 -17.47 -18.03 2.09
N TRP A 73 -16.69 -19.03 2.51
CA TRP A 73 -15.32 -18.83 2.97
C TRP A 73 -14.33 -19.42 1.98
N ARG A 74 -13.16 -18.76 1.85
CA ARG A 74 -12.06 -19.21 0.98
C ARG A 74 -10.73 -19.04 1.70
N LEU A 75 -9.91 -20.07 1.70
CA LEU A 75 -8.54 -20.08 2.17
C LEU A 75 -7.60 -20.02 0.98
N MET A 76 -6.78 -18.97 0.89
CA MET A 76 -5.93 -18.72 -0.27
C MET A 76 -4.47 -18.55 0.14
N THR A 77 -3.56 -18.91 -0.76
CA THR A 77 -2.15 -18.50 -0.72
C THR A 77 -1.83 -17.57 -1.88
N PHE A 78 -0.84 -16.71 -1.68
CA PHE A 78 -0.36 -15.77 -2.68
C PHE A 78 1.13 -15.96 -2.91
N ALA A 79 1.51 -15.94 -4.18
CA ALA A 79 2.92 -15.98 -4.55
C ALA A 79 3.62 -14.64 -4.25
N PRO A 80 4.95 -14.65 -4.02
CA PRO A 80 5.77 -13.44 -3.93
C PRO A 80 5.70 -12.59 -5.21
N PRO A 81 6.16 -11.32 -5.15
CA PRO A 81 6.31 -10.50 -6.35
C PRO A 81 7.22 -11.20 -7.38
N GLY A 82 6.85 -11.10 -8.66
CA GLY A 82 7.62 -11.66 -9.77
C GLY A 82 7.36 -13.14 -10.08
N ALA A 83 6.53 -13.85 -9.31
CA ALA A 83 6.17 -15.22 -9.64
C ALA A 83 5.45 -15.32 -11.00
N LEU A 84 5.92 -16.22 -11.87
CA LEU A 84 5.40 -16.41 -13.24
C LEU A 84 4.14 -17.30 -13.28
N LEU A 85 3.98 -18.19 -12.30
CA LEU A 85 2.87 -19.14 -12.20
C LEU A 85 2.24 -19.11 -10.81
N HIS A 86 1.01 -19.61 -10.68
CA HIS A 86 0.31 -19.80 -9.41
C HIS A 86 0.25 -18.53 -8.53
N HIS A 87 0.05 -17.37 -9.16
CA HIS A 87 -0.01 -16.06 -8.50
C HIS A 87 -1.03 -15.98 -7.35
N ARG A 88 -2.09 -16.80 -7.41
CA ARG A 88 -3.07 -17.08 -6.36
C ARG A 88 -3.40 -18.57 -6.39
N THR A 89 -3.50 -19.20 -5.22
CA THR A 89 -3.91 -20.60 -5.13
C THR A 89 -4.99 -20.76 -4.06
N LEU A 90 -6.10 -21.40 -4.44
CA LEU A 90 -7.17 -21.78 -3.52
C LEU A 90 -6.79 -23.08 -2.82
N LEU A 91 -6.67 -23.06 -1.49
CA LEU A 91 -6.38 -24.27 -0.70
C LEU A 91 -7.66 -25.01 -0.31
N ALA A 92 -8.65 -24.25 0.15
CA ALA A 92 -9.95 -24.80 0.51
C ALA A 92 -11.02 -23.71 0.47
N HIS A 93 -12.27 -24.12 0.29
CA HIS A 93 -13.41 -23.24 0.38
C HIS A 93 -14.61 -23.99 0.92
N GLY A 94 -15.62 -23.25 1.35
CA GLY A 94 -16.88 -23.82 1.77
C GLY A 94 -17.97 -22.79 1.74
N ARG A 95 -19.21 -23.28 1.75
CA ARG A 95 -20.41 -22.46 1.66
C ARG A 95 -21.45 -23.00 2.63
N PHE A 96 -22.13 -22.11 3.32
CA PHE A 96 -23.13 -22.47 4.33
C PHE A 96 -24.15 -21.35 4.49
N GLN A 97 -25.35 -21.71 4.94
CA GLN A 97 -26.36 -20.70 5.26
C GLN A 97 -26.03 -20.00 6.57
N GLY A 98 -26.40 -18.72 6.67
CA GLY A 98 -26.24 -17.97 7.90
C GLY A 98 -27.08 -18.53 9.05
N PRO A 99 -26.75 -18.16 10.30
CA PRO A 99 -27.51 -18.60 11.46
C PRO A 99 -28.89 -17.94 11.48
N ASN A 100 -29.85 -18.56 12.18
CA ASN A 100 -31.10 -17.91 12.54
C ASN A 100 -30.83 -16.80 13.58
N LEU A 101 -30.33 -15.66 13.10
CA LEU A 101 -30.01 -14.48 13.89
C LEU A 101 -31.01 -13.38 13.54
N ALA A 102 -31.76 -12.92 14.56
CA ALA A 102 -32.84 -11.95 14.40
C ALA A 102 -32.36 -10.62 13.78
N PRO A 103 -33.25 -9.87 13.11
CA PRO A 103 -32.96 -8.50 12.69
C PRO A 103 -32.41 -7.65 13.83
N ARG A 104 -31.46 -6.75 13.53
CA ARG A 104 -30.84 -5.81 14.50
C ARG A 104 -30.18 -6.46 15.71
N SER A 105 -29.65 -7.68 15.57
CA SER A 105 -28.98 -8.40 16.66
C SER A 105 -27.53 -8.80 16.33
N ASP A 106 -26.76 -9.05 17.39
CA ASP A 106 -25.39 -9.55 17.33
C ASP A 106 -25.37 -11.05 17.67
N GLY A 107 -24.48 -11.79 17.04
CA GLY A 107 -24.30 -13.22 17.27
C GLY A 107 -22.97 -13.72 16.74
N GLU A 108 -22.88 -15.02 16.49
CA GLU A 108 -21.66 -15.68 16.05
C GLU A 108 -21.89 -16.49 14.76
N LEU A 109 -20.84 -16.53 13.95
CA LEU A 109 -20.78 -17.30 12.71
C LEU A 109 -19.68 -18.35 12.84
N LYS A 110 -20.07 -19.62 12.92
CA LYS A 110 -19.13 -20.75 12.97
C LYS A 110 -18.72 -21.16 11.56
N LEU A 111 -17.45 -20.96 11.22
CA LEU A 111 -16.87 -21.38 9.97
C LEU A 111 -16.43 -22.86 10.03
N PRO A 112 -16.84 -23.71 9.07
CA PRO A 112 -16.38 -25.09 8.99
C PRO A 112 -15.00 -25.14 8.32
N LEU A 113 -13.96 -24.65 9.01
CA LEU A 113 -12.58 -24.65 8.52
C LEU A 113 -11.92 -26.03 8.70
N PRO A 114 -11.02 -26.45 7.77
CA PRO A 114 -10.21 -27.64 7.96
C PRO A 114 -9.16 -27.42 9.08
N ALA A 115 -8.65 -28.51 9.67
CA ALA A 115 -7.71 -28.42 10.80
C ALA A 115 -6.41 -27.68 10.47
N ASP A 116 -5.97 -27.74 9.21
CA ASP A 116 -4.74 -27.15 8.68
C ASP A 116 -4.95 -25.77 8.04
N TRP A 117 -6.06 -25.08 8.32
CA TRP A 117 -6.41 -23.80 7.68
C TRP A 117 -5.32 -22.72 7.77
N ARG A 118 -4.47 -22.76 8.80
CA ARG A 118 -3.33 -21.84 8.99
C ARG A 118 -2.21 -22.02 7.96
N ALA A 119 -2.23 -23.09 7.17
CA ALA A 119 -1.35 -23.26 6.02
C ALA A 119 -1.61 -22.19 4.94
N ALA A 120 -2.84 -21.69 4.84
CA ALA A 120 -3.18 -20.56 3.98
C ALA A 120 -2.51 -19.25 4.44
N ASP A 121 -2.58 -18.24 3.60
CA ASP A 121 -2.10 -16.90 3.95
C ASP A 121 -3.26 -15.97 4.35
N VAL A 122 -4.45 -16.22 3.81
CA VAL A 122 -5.63 -15.40 4.05
C VAL A 122 -6.89 -16.26 4.14
N LEU A 123 -7.82 -15.81 4.99
CA LEU A 123 -9.22 -16.22 5.01
C LEU A 123 -10.06 -15.10 4.41
N TYR A 124 -10.82 -15.41 3.36
CA TYR A 124 -11.92 -14.57 2.88
C TYR A 124 -13.24 -15.09 3.41
N LEU A 125 -14.14 -14.17 3.76
CA LEU A 125 -15.55 -14.46 4.02
C LEU A 125 -16.40 -13.53 3.16
N THR A 126 -17.23 -14.10 2.30
CA THR A 126 -18.17 -13.39 1.44
C THR A 126 -19.59 -13.63 1.93
N ALA A 127 -20.38 -12.58 2.10
CA ALA A 127 -21.82 -12.69 2.33
C ALA A 127 -22.58 -12.43 1.02
N LEU A 128 -23.56 -13.29 0.73
CA LEU A 128 -24.41 -13.24 -0.46
C LEU A 128 -25.87 -13.06 -0.05
N ASP A 129 -26.60 -12.19 -0.74
CA ASP A 129 -28.04 -12.02 -0.50
C ASP A 129 -28.85 -13.23 -1.01
N ALA A 130 -30.17 -13.21 -0.78
CA ALA A 130 -31.08 -14.28 -1.23
C ALA A 130 -31.07 -14.48 -2.76
N SER A 131 -30.68 -13.47 -3.52
CA SER A 131 -30.50 -13.51 -4.98
C SER A 131 -29.07 -13.86 -5.41
N GLN A 132 -28.22 -14.30 -4.47
CA GLN A 132 -26.83 -14.70 -4.70
C GLN A 132 -25.92 -13.57 -5.18
N ARG A 133 -26.29 -12.32 -4.90
CA ARG A 133 -25.45 -11.16 -5.16
C ARG A 133 -24.58 -10.88 -3.96
N GLU A 134 -23.32 -10.54 -4.22
CA GLU A 134 -22.39 -10.20 -3.16
C GLU A 134 -22.88 -8.97 -2.38
N ILE A 135 -22.96 -9.11 -1.06
CA ILE A 135 -23.16 -8.01 -0.13
C ILE A 135 -21.79 -7.37 0.14
N TRP A 136 -20.85 -8.15 0.66
CA TRP A 136 -19.48 -7.74 0.95
C TRP A 136 -18.55 -8.95 1.14
N THR A 137 -17.24 -8.72 1.03
CA THR A 137 -16.19 -9.69 1.35
C THR A 137 -15.23 -9.11 2.41
N TRP A 138 -15.12 -9.79 3.54
CA TRP A 138 -14.11 -9.56 4.57
C TRP A 138 -12.88 -10.45 4.34
N SER A 139 -11.74 -10.03 4.86
CA SER A 139 -10.48 -10.74 4.68
C SER A 139 -9.59 -10.60 5.91
N TRP A 140 -8.95 -11.69 6.31
CA TRP A 140 -7.96 -11.68 7.39
C TRP A 140 -6.72 -12.45 7.00
N ARG A 141 -5.57 -11.84 7.22
CA ARG A 141 -4.24 -12.39 6.98
C ARG A 141 -3.47 -12.41 8.29
N TRP A 142 -2.80 -13.52 8.57
CA TRP A 142 -2.02 -13.76 9.79
C TRP A 142 -0.51 -13.86 9.55
N LYS A 143 -0.11 -14.09 8.30
CA LYS A 143 1.29 -14.12 7.86
C LYS A 143 1.70 -12.71 7.40
N ARG A 144 2.77 -12.14 7.95
CA ARG A 144 3.25 -10.78 7.64
C ARG A 144 4.78 -10.74 7.51
N GLY A 145 5.30 -9.70 6.87
CA GLY A 145 6.72 -9.49 6.67
C GLY A 145 7.28 -10.20 5.45
N ALA A 146 8.50 -9.84 5.04
CA ALA A 146 9.11 -10.32 3.81
C ALA A 146 9.27 -11.85 3.80
N ALA A 147 9.63 -12.44 4.94
CA ALA A 147 9.76 -13.90 5.08
C ALA A 147 8.46 -14.64 4.77
N ALA A 148 7.31 -14.05 5.11
CA ALA A 148 6.00 -14.66 4.94
C ALA A 148 5.41 -14.47 3.53
N ILE A 149 6.00 -13.56 2.74
CA ILE A 149 5.68 -13.34 1.33
C ILE A 149 6.48 -14.31 0.44
N GLY A 150 7.54 -14.91 0.98
CA GLY A 150 8.41 -15.87 0.30
C GLY A 150 9.57 -15.21 -0.42
N ASN A 151 10.68 -15.94 -0.52
CA ASN A 151 11.81 -15.55 -1.33
C ASN A 151 11.53 -15.87 -2.79
N ALA A 152 11.82 -14.94 -3.70
CA ALA A 152 12.10 -15.33 -5.08
C ALA A 152 13.32 -16.27 -5.05
N VAL A 153 13.38 -17.21 -5.99
CA VAL A 153 14.42 -18.26 -6.15
C VAL A 153 15.70 -17.96 -5.36
N ALA A 154 16.05 -18.80 -4.40
CA ALA A 154 17.20 -18.59 -3.52
C ALA A 154 18.48 -18.46 -4.34
N LEU A 155 18.92 -17.22 -4.57
CA LEU A 155 20.28 -16.95 -4.99
C LEU A 155 21.18 -17.26 -3.78
N LYS A 156 22.26 -17.99 -4.05
CA LYS A 156 23.35 -18.23 -3.09
C LYS A 156 24.64 -17.67 -3.68
N GLU A 157 24.56 -16.42 -4.12
CA GLU A 157 25.69 -15.74 -4.74
C GLU A 157 26.38 -14.87 -3.70
N ALA A 158 27.72 -14.88 -3.71
CA ALA A 158 28.49 -14.07 -2.78
C ALA A 158 28.27 -12.57 -3.07
N VAL A 159 28.12 -11.78 -2.01
CA VAL A 159 27.98 -10.33 -2.14
C VAL A 159 29.36 -9.70 -2.29
N ALA A 160 29.61 -9.06 -3.43
CA ALA A 160 30.78 -8.22 -3.67
C ALA A 160 30.51 -6.79 -3.19
N CYS A 161 31.50 -6.16 -2.56
CA CYS A 161 31.47 -4.77 -2.15
C CYS A 161 32.65 -4.05 -2.80
N SER A 162 32.39 -3.00 -3.56
CA SER A 162 33.41 -2.11 -4.09
C SER A 162 33.14 -0.68 -3.64
N GLU A 163 34.21 0.06 -3.38
CA GLU A 163 34.11 1.42 -2.87
C GLU A 163 34.93 2.37 -3.74
N THR A 164 34.32 3.49 -4.11
CA THR A 164 35.00 4.61 -4.74
C THR A 164 35.06 5.80 -3.77
N ALA A 165 35.57 6.94 -4.22
CA ALA A 165 35.48 8.18 -3.46
C ALA A 165 34.03 8.70 -3.33
N ALA A 166 33.14 8.33 -4.26
CA ALA A 166 31.79 8.86 -4.34
C ALA A 166 30.71 7.91 -3.80
N GLU A 167 30.93 6.59 -3.89
CA GLU A 167 29.89 5.59 -3.61
C GLU A 167 30.43 4.28 -3.03
N VAL A 168 29.52 3.53 -2.41
CA VAL A 168 29.65 2.10 -2.10
C VAL A 168 28.72 1.35 -3.05
N VAL A 169 29.24 0.36 -3.76
CA VAL A 169 28.49 -0.48 -4.69
C VAL A 169 28.46 -1.91 -4.14
N LEU A 170 27.25 -2.43 -3.95
CA LEU A 170 27.02 -3.80 -3.49
C LEU A 170 26.45 -4.62 -4.64
N THR A 171 27.12 -5.70 -5.02
CA THR A 171 26.74 -6.55 -6.16
C THR A 171 26.47 -7.98 -5.70
N THR A 172 25.33 -8.54 -6.09
CA THR A 172 24.98 -9.95 -5.87
C THR A 172 24.44 -10.52 -7.17
N GLY A 173 25.20 -11.41 -7.80
CA GLY A 173 24.85 -11.96 -9.10
C GLY A 173 24.72 -10.90 -10.18
N ARG A 174 23.50 -10.79 -10.71
CA ARG A 174 23.11 -9.85 -11.77
C ARG A 174 22.69 -8.49 -11.23
N ASN A 175 22.57 -8.33 -9.91
CA ASN A 175 22.00 -7.14 -9.28
C ASN A 175 23.09 -6.29 -8.62
N SER A 176 22.98 -4.97 -8.73
CA SER A 176 23.79 -4.02 -7.96
C SER A 176 22.92 -2.92 -7.34
N VAL A 177 23.38 -2.39 -6.20
CA VAL A 177 22.87 -1.17 -5.57
C VAL A 177 24.01 -0.20 -5.34
N HIS A 178 23.76 1.08 -5.62
CA HIS A 178 24.70 2.18 -5.49
C HIS A 178 24.29 3.08 -4.34
N ILE A 179 25.16 3.23 -3.34
CA ILE A 179 24.93 4.07 -2.16
C ILE A 179 25.91 5.23 -2.16
N SER A 180 25.41 6.47 -2.12
CA SER A 180 26.24 7.67 -2.07
C SER A 180 27.00 7.79 -0.75
N LYS A 181 28.32 8.02 -0.82
CA LYS A 181 29.14 8.35 0.35
C LYS A 181 28.91 9.77 0.88
N THR A 182 28.30 10.64 0.07
CA THR A 182 27.99 12.02 0.46
C THR A 182 26.67 12.08 1.24
N SER A 183 25.68 11.28 0.86
CA SER A 183 24.32 11.36 1.42
C SER A 183 23.87 10.11 2.18
N GLY A 184 24.50 8.96 1.98
CA GLY A 184 24.06 7.66 2.49
C GLY A 184 22.77 7.13 1.81
N LEU A 185 22.28 7.83 0.80
CA LEU A 185 21.08 7.45 0.05
C LEU A 185 21.44 6.51 -1.11
N MET A 186 20.47 5.68 -1.50
CA MET A 186 20.52 4.91 -2.74
C MET A 186 20.48 5.87 -3.93
N GLU A 187 21.43 5.77 -4.85
CA GLU A 187 21.49 6.56 -6.08
C GLU A 187 21.01 5.78 -7.31
N GLY A 188 20.93 4.46 -7.22
CA GLY A 188 20.44 3.62 -8.30
C GLY A 188 20.51 2.13 -7.98
N LEU A 189 19.83 1.38 -8.82
CA LEU A 189 19.92 -0.08 -8.91
C LEU A 189 20.37 -0.44 -10.31
N GLU A 190 21.04 -1.58 -10.48
CA GLU A 190 21.24 -2.16 -11.81
C GLU A 190 20.88 -3.64 -11.82
N ARG A 191 20.43 -4.11 -12.98
CA ARG A 191 20.27 -5.53 -13.28
C ARG A 191 20.91 -5.83 -14.63
N ASP A 192 21.79 -6.83 -14.68
CA ASP A 192 22.49 -7.21 -15.91
C ASP A 192 23.23 -6.02 -16.57
N GLY A 193 23.82 -5.15 -15.73
CA GLY A 193 24.49 -3.91 -16.16
C GLY A 193 23.57 -2.83 -16.73
N ARG A 194 22.25 -2.98 -16.59
CA ARG A 194 21.26 -1.99 -17.02
C ARG A 194 20.72 -1.22 -15.81
N PRO A 195 20.75 0.12 -15.84
CA PRO A 195 20.32 0.92 -14.70
C PRO A 195 18.79 0.94 -14.56
N ILE A 196 18.33 0.98 -13.31
CA ILE A 196 16.97 1.25 -12.88
C ILE A 196 17.02 2.51 -12.01
N SER A 197 16.30 3.55 -12.43
CA SER A 197 16.40 4.92 -11.89
C SER A 197 15.78 5.12 -10.49
N LEU A 198 15.59 4.05 -9.70
CA LEU A 198 15.11 4.16 -8.32
C LEU A 198 16.23 4.73 -7.45
N SER A 199 16.05 5.96 -6.96
CA SER A 199 17.15 6.71 -6.39
C SER A 199 16.71 7.71 -5.32
N ARG A 200 17.69 8.43 -4.77
CA ARG A 200 17.53 9.50 -3.77
C ARG A 200 16.63 9.11 -2.61
N GLY A 201 16.77 7.90 -2.07
CA GLY A 201 15.98 7.41 -0.94
C GLY A 201 16.79 6.51 0.02
N PRO A 202 16.28 6.24 1.23
CA PRO A 202 15.06 6.79 1.79
C PRO A 202 15.24 8.26 2.20
N ARG A 203 14.30 9.12 1.82
CA ARG A 203 14.22 10.50 2.33
C ARG A 203 13.00 10.69 3.20
N LEU A 204 13.18 11.33 4.34
CA LEU A 204 12.04 11.69 5.19
C LEU A 204 11.11 12.68 4.49
N THR A 205 9.89 12.23 4.29
CA THR A 205 8.79 12.99 3.72
C THR A 205 7.87 13.38 4.86
N ALA A 206 7.90 14.66 5.26
CA ALA A 206 7.09 15.19 6.35
C ALA A 206 6.45 16.53 5.95
N TYR A 207 5.12 16.57 5.91
CA TYR A 207 4.37 17.76 5.51
C TYR A 207 3.24 18.06 6.47
N ARG A 208 3.00 19.35 6.69
CA ARG A 208 1.81 19.87 7.35
C ARG A 208 0.96 20.61 6.32
N ARG A 209 -0.35 20.44 6.42
CA ARG A 209 -1.31 21.11 5.54
C ARG A 209 -1.55 22.54 6.02
N VAL A 210 -1.56 23.47 5.07
CA VAL A 210 -1.92 24.87 5.25
C VAL A 210 -2.99 25.20 4.22
N GLY A 211 -4.25 25.26 4.67
CA GLY A 211 -5.40 25.33 3.78
C GLY A 211 -5.52 24.05 2.94
N ARG A 212 -5.38 24.19 1.61
CA ARG A 212 -5.36 23.07 0.64
C ARG A 212 -3.96 22.65 0.21
N SER A 213 -2.94 23.41 0.60
CA SER A 213 -1.54 23.18 0.22
C SER A 213 -0.78 22.53 1.37
N PHE A 214 0.45 22.11 1.10
CA PHE A 214 1.31 21.46 2.08
C PHE A 214 2.64 22.18 2.18
N THR A 215 3.13 22.37 3.40
CA THR A 215 4.46 22.90 3.68
C THR A 215 5.33 21.81 4.32
N PRO A 216 6.61 21.67 3.93
CA PRO A 216 7.52 20.77 4.61
C PRO A 216 7.63 21.11 6.09
N VAL A 217 7.68 20.11 6.97
CA VAL A 217 8.02 20.32 8.38
C VAL A 217 9.54 20.42 8.49
N LEU A 218 10.03 21.63 8.77
CA LEU A 218 11.47 21.96 8.82
C LEU A 218 12.13 21.33 10.06
N SER A 219 12.59 20.10 9.88
CA SER A 219 13.53 19.35 10.74
C SER A 219 13.89 17.98 10.13
N SER A 220 13.37 17.65 8.95
CA SER A 220 13.35 16.29 8.41
C SER A 220 14.64 15.81 7.72
N ALA A 221 15.47 16.70 7.18
CA ALA A 221 16.72 16.33 6.52
C ALA A 221 17.92 16.61 7.44
N GLY A 222 18.68 15.56 7.77
CA GLY A 222 19.99 15.68 8.42
C GLY A 222 21.12 15.59 7.41
N GLN A 223 22.28 16.14 7.75
CA GLN A 223 23.53 15.87 7.05
C GLN A 223 24.09 14.52 7.48
N LEU A 224 24.77 13.84 6.56
CA LEU A 224 25.45 12.59 6.84
C LEU A 224 26.63 12.84 7.79
N LEU A 225 26.63 12.18 8.94
CA LEU A 225 27.70 12.24 9.93
C LEU A 225 28.78 11.19 9.69
N SER A 226 28.34 9.98 9.35
CA SER A 226 29.23 8.84 9.13
C SER A 226 28.58 7.83 8.21
N LEU A 227 29.40 7.18 7.38
CA LEU A 227 29.03 6.02 6.61
C LEU A 227 30.11 4.94 6.75
N ASP A 228 29.70 3.74 7.13
CA ASP A 228 30.56 2.56 7.20
C ASP A 228 29.95 1.40 6.42
N SER A 229 30.81 0.59 5.81
CA SER A 229 30.43 -0.69 5.22
C SER A 229 31.17 -1.83 5.94
N HIS A 230 30.50 -2.94 6.17
CA HIS A 230 31.12 -4.14 6.75
C HIS A 230 30.38 -5.42 6.33
N ARG A 231 31.02 -6.56 6.52
CA ARG A 231 30.39 -7.88 6.31
C ARG A 231 29.77 -8.37 7.60
N GLU A 232 28.55 -8.91 7.50
CA GLU A 232 27.85 -9.59 8.58
C GLU A 232 27.42 -10.97 8.08
N GLY A 233 28.19 -12.01 8.41
CA GLY A 233 28.07 -13.32 7.78
C GLY A 233 28.31 -13.24 6.27
N ASP A 234 27.37 -13.76 5.47
CA ASP A 234 27.42 -13.71 4.00
C ASP A 234 26.82 -12.41 3.42
N ALA A 235 26.25 -11.54 4.26
CA ALA A 235 25.68 -10.26 3.85
C ALA A 235 26.71 -9.12 3.94
N VAL A 236 26.47 -8.05 3.19
CA VAL A 236 27.16 -6.77 3.35
C VAL A 236 26.17 -5.74 3.88
N VAL A 237 26.60 -5.00 4.90
CA VAL A 237 25.84 -3.96 5.57
C VAL A 237 26.50 -2.61 5.33
N VAL A 238 25.71 -1.59 4.99
CA VAL A 238 26.13 -0.19 4.91
C VAL A 238 25.29 0.62 5.88
N ASN A 239 25.93 1.21 6.89
CA ASN A 239 25.27 2.08 7.87
C ASN A 239 25.57 3.54 7.55
N ALA A 240 24.52 4.36 7.56
CA ALA A 240 24.61 5.81 7.48
C ALA A 240 23.93 6.44 8.70
N ARG A 241 24.60 7.40 9.35
CA ARG A 241 24.08 8.14 10.51
C ARG A 241 23.97 9.63 10.20
N TYR A 242 22.99 10.30 10.79
CA TYR A 242 22.63 11.68 10.46
C TYR A 242 22.42 12.54 11.70
N ASP A 243 22.61 13.85 11.58
CA ASP A 243 22.45 14.83 12.67
C ASP A 243 21.01 15.37 12.84
N GLY A 244 20.13 15.14 11.87
CA GLY A 244 18.75 15.65 11.83
C GLY A 244 17.70 14.74 12.47
N ALA A 245 16.42 14.92 12.11
CA ALA A 245 15.35 14.03 12.57
C ALA A 245 15.54 12.60 12.06
N PHE A 246 16.02 12.44 10.82
CA PHE A 246 16.54 11.15 10.37
C PHE A 246 17.78 10.79 11.20
N ARG A 247 17.84 9.57 11.74
CA ARG A 247 18.92 9.15 12.64
C ARG A 247 19.83 8.14 12.00
N GLN A 248 19.25 7.13 11.37
CA GLN A 248 20.01 6.02 10.81
C GLN A 248 19.33 5.43 9.57
N VAL A 249 20.16 5.07 8.60
CA VAL A 249 19.83 4.15 7.51
C VAL A 249 20.79 2.97 7.60
N CYS A 250 20.26 1.76 7.45
CA CYS A 250 21.05 0.53 7.34
C CYS A 250 20.59 -0.21 6.10
N TRP A 251 21.49 -0.32 5.12
CA TRP A 251 21.31 -1.14 3.93
C TRP A 251 21.95 -2.49 4.16
N THR A 252 21.23 -3.58 3.89
CA THR A 252 21.76 -4.94 3.97
C THR A 252 21.48 -5.67 2.67
N VAL A 253 22.53 -6.13 2.00
CA VAL A 253 22.42 -6.99 0.81
C VAL A 253 22.90 -8.37 1.19
N GLY A 254 22.02 -9.35 1.06
CA GLY A 254 22.29 -10.76 1.31
C GLY A 254 22.54 -11.54 0.01
N THR A 255 22.86 -12.82 0.14
CA THR A 255 23.13 -13.70 -1.01
C THR A 255 21.92 -13.92 -1.91
N ASP A 256 20.72 -13.61 -1.43
CA ASP A 256 19.47 -13.68 -2.16
C ASP A 256 19.22 -12.51 -3.12
N GLY A 257 20.11 -11.51 -3.11
CA GLY A 257 20.07 -10.36 -4.03
C GLY A 257 19.03 -9.31 -3.68
N ASP A 258 18.34 -9.44 -2.54
CA ASP A 258 17.43 -8.43 -2.02
C ASP A 258 18.21 -7.29 -1.34
N VAL A 259 17.77 -6.06 -1.60
CA VAL A 259 18.27 -4.86 -0.92
C VAL A 259 17.34 -4.55 0.24
N ARG A 260 17.77 -4.85 1.46
CA ARG A 260 17.00 -4.60 2.68
C ARG A 260 17.36 -3.24 3.23
N LEU A 261 16.35 -2.46 3.56
CA LEU A 261 16.47 -1.15 4.17
C LEU A 261 15.87 -1.21 5.57
N ASN A 262 16.65 -0.85 6.58
CA ASN A 262 16.14 -0.46 7.89
C ASN A 262 16.44 1.03 8.11
N TYR A 263 15.48 1.78 8.65
CA TYR A 263 15.67 3.18 8.96
C TYR A 263 15.07 3.56 10.31
N GLU A 264 15.61 4.64 10.88
CA GLU A 264 15.12 5.26 12.10
C GLU A 264 15.09 6.78 11.95
N PHE A 265 13.99 7.40 12.38
CA PHE A 265 13.87 8.85 12.48
C PHE A 265 13.01 9.24 13.69
N ASN A 266 13.14 10.48 14.16
CA ASN A 266 12.28 11.05 15.20
C ASN A 266 11.04 11.70 14.59
N GLY A 267 9.88 11.41 15.17
CA GLY A 267 8.61 12.03 14.83
C GLY A 267 8.70 13.57 14.89
N PRO A 268 8.30 14.28 13.82
CA PRO A 268 8.48 15.73 13.72
C PRO A 268 7.34 16.53 14.40
N GLY A 269 6.49 15.87 15.20
CA GLY A 269 5.29 16.45 15.80
C GLY A 269 4.10 16.38 14.85
N LEU A 270 3.36 17.49 14.71
CA LEU A 270 2.09 17.53 13.99
C LEU A 270 2.27 17.51 12.46
N VAL A 271 1.72 16.48 11.81
CA VAL A 271 1.87 16.20 10.37
C VAL A 271 0.57 15.71 9.72
N ASP A 272 0.42 16.01 8.43
CA ASP A 272 -0.62 15.44 7.55
C ASP A 272 -0.05 14.35 6.63
N ILE A 273 1.26 14.36 6.37
CA ILE A 273 1.98 13.34 5.61
C ILE A 273 3.28 13.04 6.34
N LEU A 274 3.55 11.76 6.58
CA LEU A 274 4.80 11.28 7.18
C LEU A 274 5.18 9.92 6.61
N GLY A 275 6.38 9.81 6.06
CA GLY A 275 6.89 8.59 5.47
C GLY A 275 8.34 8.72 5.01
N VAL A 276 8.79 7.73 4.25
CA VAL A 276 10.04 7.81 3.50
C VAL A 276 9.80 7.56 2.02
N ASP A 277 10.40 8.40 1.18
CA ASP A 277 10.28 8.33 -0.28
C ASP A 277 11.60 8.01 -0.98
N PHE A 278 11.43 7.51 -2.20
CA PHE A 278 12.39 7.31 -3.25
C PHE A 278 11.89 8.02 -4.50
N ASP A 279 12.83 8.47 -5.32
CA ASP A 279 12.52 8.97 -6.64
C ASP A 279 12.49 7.85 -7.67
N TYR A 280 11.49 7.89 -8.54
CA TYR A 280 11.49 7.13 -9.78
C TYR A 280 10.83 7.97 -10.88
N PRO A 281 11.44 8.13 -12.08
CA PRO A 281 10.87 8.94 -13.15
C PRO A 281 9.49 8.41 -13.59
N GLU A 282 8.47 9.25 -13.45
CA GLU A 282 7.08 8.87 -13.71
C GLU A 282 6.85 8.46 -15.17
N GLU A 283 7.55 9.10 -16.11
CA GLU A 283 7.50 8.81 -17.55
C GLU A 283 8.05 7.42 -17.93
N LYS A 284 8.80 6.78 -17.03
CA LYS A 284 9.32 5.42 -17.21
C LYS A 284 8.39 4.36 -16.60
N MET A 285 7.41 4.76 -15.80
CA MET A 285 6.47 3.87 -15.13
C MET A 285 5.41 3.36 -16.12
N LYS A 286 5.22 2.04 -16.21
CA LYS A 286 4.25 1.42 -17.12
C LYS A 286 3.04 0.85 -16.39
N SER A 287 3.28 0.11 -15.32
CA SER A 287 2.21 -0.54 -14.55
C SER A 287 2.69 -0.91 -13.16
N LYS A 288 1.75 -1.32 -12.31
CA LYS A 288 2.04 -1.85 -10.99
C LYS A 288 1.12 -3.03 -10.69
N GLU A 289 1.60 -3.87 -9.81
CA GLU A 289 0.88 -5.00 -9.25
C GLU A 289 1.14 -5.04 -7.74
N TRP A 290 0.15 -5.35 -6.91
CA TRP A 290 0.37 -5.42 -5.47
C TRP A 290 -0.53 -6.43 -4.79
N LEU A 291 -0.04 -7.00 -3.71
CA LEU A 291 -0.86 -7.72 -2.74
C LEU A 291 -1.17 -6.77 -1.59
N GLY A 292 -2.44 -6.42 -1.40
CA GLY A 292 -2.84 -5.50 -0.35
C GLY A 292 -4.28 -5.04 -0.44
N GLY A 293 -4.62 -4.03 0.36
CA GLY A 293 -5.87 -3.31 0.21
C GLY A 293 -5.94 -2.61 -1.15
N GLY A 294 -7.01 -2.86 -1.88
CA GLY A 294 -7.25 -2.24 -3.18
C GLY A 294 -8.66 -2.49 -3.71
N PRO A 295 -8.90 -2.24 -5.02
CA PRO A 295 -7.92 -1.73 -5.98
C PRO A 295 -7.71 -0.21 -5.92
N TYR A 296 -8.52 0.50 -5.14
CA TYR A 296 -8.49 1.96 -5.04
C TYR A 296 -7.54 2.45 -3.95
N ARG A 297 -7.01 3.66 -4.14
CA ARG A 297 -6.28 4.38 -3.08
C ARG A 297 -7.18 4.69 -1.87
N VAL A 298 -6.55 4.96 -0.74
CA VAL A 298 -7.18 5.39 0.51
C VAL A 298 -6.76 6.82 0.89
N TRP A 299 -7.53 7.40 1.81
CA TRP A 299 -7.21 8.64 2.52
C TRP A 299 -7.34 8.38 4.03
N ALA A 300 -6.72 9.19 4.89
CA ALA A 300 -6.75 8.95 6.34
C ALA A 300 -8.17 8.90 6.94
N ASN A 301 -9.12 9.62 6.35
CA ASN A 301 -10.55 9.61 6.69
C ASN A 301 -11.41 8.71 5.77
N ARG A 302 -10.79 7.88 4.92
CA ARG A 302 -11.46 6.90 4.06
C ARG A 302 -10.58 5.67 3.86
N LEU A 303 -10.43 4.89 4.94
CA LEU A 303 -9.68 3.63 4.96
C LEU A 303 -10.54 2.39 4.64
N ARG A 304 -11.87 2.53 4.74
CA ARG A 304 -12.85 1.46 4.50
C ARG A 304 -13.14 1.28 3.01
N GLY A 305 -13.68 0.12 2.63
CA GLY A 305 -14.05 -0.17 1.24
C GLY A 305 -12.95 -0.77 0.36
N VAL A 306 -11.73 -0.97 0.87
CA VAL A 306 -10.69 -1.74 0.17
C VAL A 306 -10.74 -3.21 0.59
N GLN A 307 -10.32 -4.09 -0.31
CA GLN A 307 -10.23 -5.53 -0.06
C GLN A 307 -8.79 -6.00 -0.22
N LEU A 308 -8.34 -6.88 0.68
CA LEU A 308 -7.05 -7.54 0.50
C LEU A 308 -7.17 -8.46 -0.71
N ALA A 309 -6.40 -8.21 -1.76
CA ALA A 309 -6.24 -9.15 -2.87
C ALA A 309 -4.95 -8.82 -3.61
N ARG A 310 -4.65 -9.59 -4.64
CA ARG A 310 -3.69 -9.19 -5.65
C ARG A 310 -4.41 -8.29 -6.66
N TRP A 311 -3.84 -7.13 -6.96
CA TRP A 311 -4.40 -6.12 -7.85
C TRP A 311 -3.33 -5.70 -8.85
N GLU A 312 -3.75 -5.27 -10.03
CA GLU A 312 -2.86 -4.77 -11.07
C GLU A 312 -3.51 -3.62 -11.82
N ASN A 313 -2.73 -2.58 -12.12
CA ASN A 313 -3.17 -1.44 -12.91
C ASN A 313 -2.06 -1.02 -13.88
N ASP A 314 -2.42 -0.76 -15.12
CA ASP A 314 -1.61 0.06 -16.01
C ASP A 314 -1.55 1.50 -15.52
N TYR A 315 -0.47 2.19 -15.88
CA TYR A 315 -0.28 3.58 -15.52
C TYR A 315 -1.43 4.44 -16.04
N ASN A 316 -2.04 5.19 -15.13
CA ASN A 316 -3.07 6.18 -15.43
C ASN A 316 -2.94 7.37 -14.48
N ASP A 317 -3.37 8.55 -14.91
CA ASP A 317 -3.36 9.77 -14.09
C ASP A 317 -4.70 10.53 -14.24
N PRO A 318 -5.81 9.91 -13.79
CA PRO A 318 -7.13 10.51 -13.91
C PRO A 318 -7.22 11.79 -13.08
N ILE A 319 -7.96 12.75 -13.60
CA ILE A 319 -8.32 13.98 -12.89
C ILE A 319 -9.78 13.82 -12.46
N PRO A 320 -10.07 13.84 -11.14
CA PRO A 320 -11.43 13.72 -10.64
C PRO A 320 -12.41 14.67 -11.34
N GLY A 321 -13.52 14.13 -11.82
CA GLY A 321 -14.57 14.89 -12.53
C GLY A 321 -14.22 15.33 -13.96
N VAL A 322 -13.05 14.95 -14.48
CA VAL A 322 -12.60 15.25 -15.84
C VAL A 322 -12.28 13.98 -16.62
N SER A 323 -11.67 12.98 -15.98
CA SER A 323 -11.43 11.66 -16.55
C SER A 323 -11.74 10.56 -15.54
N TRP A 324 -12.29 9.45 -16.04
CA TRP A 324 -12.87 8.35 -15.23
C TRP A 324 -12.10 7.04 -15.39
N ALA A 325 -10.77 7.12 -15.57
CA ALA A 325 -9.90 5.95 -15.63
C ALA A 325 -9.65 5.39 -14.23
N TYR A 326 -10.53 4.49 -13.79
CA TYR A 326 -10.45 3.83 -12.49
C TYR A 326 -10.14 2.33 -12.65
N PRO A 327 -9.49 1.71 -11.64
CA PRO A 327 -8.94 2.29 -10.41
C PRO A 327 -7.69 3.18 -10.65
N GLU A 328 -7.48 4.18 -9.78
CA GLU A 328 -6.38 5.12 -9.94
C GLU A 328 -5.01 4.48 -9.67
N PHE A 329 -4.03 4.80 -10.51
CA PHE A 329 -2.65 4.36 -10.30
C PHE A 329 -1.98 5.04 -9.10
N LYS A 330 -2.21 6.36 -8.94
CA LYS A 330 -1.48 7.18 -7.96
C LYS A 330 -2.19 7.31 -6.61
N GLY A 331 -1.43 7.47 -5.54
CA GLY A 331 -1.93 7.69 -4.17
C GLY A 331 -1.40 6.66 -3.17
N TRP A 332 -2.14 6.48 -2.08
CA TRP A 332 -1.75 5.60 -0.98
C TRP A 332 -2.61 4.33 -0.90
N PHE A 333 -1.97 3.21 -0.57
CA PHE A 333 -2.60 1.88 -0.51
C PHE A 333 -2.33 1.28 0.87
N SER A 334 -3.41 0.90 1.58
CA SER A 334 -3.34 0.36 2.94
C SER A 334 -3.26 -1.17 2.96
N GLY A 335 -2.80 -1.73 4.09
CA GLY A 335 -2.79 -3.18 4.30
C GLY A 335 -2.04 -3.94 3.22
N TRP A 336 -0.96 -3.33 2.72
CA TRP A 336 -0.15 -3.83 1.63
C TRP A 336 0.97 -4.72 2.16
N GLU A 337 1.23 -5.79 1.43
CA GLU A 337 2.28 -6.78 1.73
C GLU A 337 3.47 -6.56 0.80
N TRP A 338 3.20 -6.35 -0.49
CA TRP A 338 4.22 -5.99 -1.47
C TRP A 338 3.59 -5.25 -2.64
N MET A 339 4.40 -4.48 -3.37
CA MET A 339 4.04 -3.77 -4.59
C MET A 339 5.18 -3.86 -5.61
N ALA A 340 4.91 -4.47 -6.76
CA ALA A 340 5.81 -4.59 -7.89
C ALA A 340 5.49 -3.53 -8.95
N PHE A 341 6.52 -2.99 -9.56
CA PHE A 341 6.45 -2.00 -10.62
C PHE A 341 7.08 -2.56 -11.89
N ALA A 342 6.42 -2.32 -13.02
CA ALA A 342 6.99 -2.56 -14.34
C ALA A 342 7.27 -1.25 -15.02
N THR A 343 8.48 -1.12 -15.58
CA THR A 343 8.98 0.13 -16.13
C THR A 343 9.61 -0.07 -17.51
N THR A 344 10.11 1.00 -18.11
CA THR A 344 10.94 0.91 -19.31
C THR A 344 12.34 0.35 -19.05
N GLU A 345 12.78 0.33 -17.78
CA GLU A 345 14.13 -0.06 -17.36
C GLU A 345 14.21 -1.46 -16.74
N GLY A 346 13.08 -2.04 -16.39
CA GLY A 346 13.01 -3.36 -15.76
C GLY A 346 11.82 -3.47 -14.83
N ARG A 347 11.91 -4.41 -13.89
CA ARG A 347 10.90 -4.63 -12.85
C ARG A 347 11.56 -4.68 -11.49
N PHE A 348 10.92 -4.07 -10.51
CA PHE A 348 11.34 -4.13 -9.12
C PHE A 348 10.12 -4.14 -8.21
N ALA A 349 10.29 -4.55 -6.96
CA ALA A 349 9.22 -4.59 -5.97
C ALA A 349 9.67 -4.02 -4.63
N PHE A 350 8.72 -3.40 -3.96
CA PHE A 350 8.75 -3.06 -2.54
C PHE A 350 8.02 -4.14 -1.77
N ILE A 351 8.61 -4.62 -0.68
CA ILE A 351 8.04 -5.65 0.19
C ILE A 351 8.01 -5.09 1.61
N ASN A 352 6.84 -5.15 2.24
CA ASN A 352 6.58 -4.59 3.55
C ASN A 352 7.15 -5.50 4.65
N ASP A 353 8.33 -5.15 5.17
CA ASP A 353 9.00 -5.92 6.22
C ASP A 353 8.91 -5.25 7.61
N GLY A 354 8.70 -3.94 7.64
CA GLY A 354 8.59 -3.14 8.86
C GLY A 354 7.17 -2.84 9.32
N GLY A 355 6.16 -3.47 8.73
CA GLY A 355 4.75 -3.24 9.08
C GLY A 355 4.25 -1.83 8.75
N GLN A 356 4.80 -1.20 7.70
CA GLN A 356 4.40 0.15 7.33
C GLN A 356 2.95 0.17 6.84
N PRO A 357 2.09 1.06 7.37
CA PRO A 357 0.65 0.96 7.14
C PRO A 357 0.25 1.28 5.69
N TYR A 358 1.06 2.09 4.98
CA TYR A 358 0.73 2.51 3.62
C TYR A 358 1.93 2.47 2.68
N ALA A 359 1.71 1.99 1.45
CA ALA A 359 2.57 2.26 0.30
C ALA A 359 2.05 3.50 -0.43
N GLY A 360 2.94 4.39 -0.86
CA GLY A 360 2.63 5.55 -1.69
C GLY A 360 3.22 5.41 -3.09
N VAL A 361 2.44 5.80 -4.09
CA VAL A 361 2.81 5.79 -5.51
C VAL A 361 2.45 7.13 -6.11
N TYR A 362 3.42 8.04 -6.17
CA TYR A 362 3.27 9.40 -6.67
C TYR A 362 2.12 10.20 -6.02
N SER A 363 2.05 11.48 -6.34
CA SER A 363 0.95 12.33 -5.87
C SER A 363 -0.24 12.25 -6.83
N PRO A 364 -1.45 11.93 -6.34
CA PRO A 364 -2.67 12.10 -7.11
C PRO A 364 -2.81 13.50 -7.72
N ARG A 365 -3.24 13.56 -8.98
CA ARG A 365 -3.57 14.83 -9.64
C ARG A 365 -5.04 15.19 -9.37
N ASP A 366 -5.27 16.36 -8.80
CA ASP A 366 -6.61 16.86 -8.49
C ASP A 366 -7.03 18.04 -9.41
N GLY A 367 -6.36 18.16 -10.56
CA GLY A 367 -6.57 19.21 -11.55
C GLY A 367 -5.93 20.56 -11.17
N LYS A 368 -5.93 21.50 -12.13
CA LYS A 368 -5.32 22.83 -11.97
C LYS A 368 -6.28 23.87 -11.36
N ASN A 369 -7.58 23.74 -11.64
CA ASN A 369 -8.58 24.73 -11.27
C ASN A 369 -9.36 24.23 -10.05
N ASN A 370 -9.09 24.82 -8.88
CA ASN A 370 -9.78 24.53 -7.62
C ASN A 370 -9.62 23.07 -7.12
N PRO A 371 -8.39 22.57 -6.93
CA PRO A 371 -8.17 21.24 -6.35
C PRO A 371 -8.73 21.19 -4.92
N VAL A 372 -9.26 20.03 -4.50
CA VAL A 372 -9.55 19.72 -3.09
C VAL A 372 -8.26 19.78 -2.28
N LEU A 373 -7.17 19.20 -2.80
CA LEU A 373 -5.83 19.29 -2.22
C LEU A 373 -4.75 19.52 -3.28
N ALA A 374 -3.86 20.47 -3.02
CA ALA A 374 -2.63 20.68 -3.77
C ALA A 374 -1.49 19.90 -3.11
N LEU A 375 -1.42 18.60 -3.39
CA LEU A 375 -0.42 17.69 -2.81
C LEU A 375 1.02 18.08 -3.22
N PRO A 376 2.01 17.92 -2.33
CA PRO A 376 3.42 18.06 -2.70
C PRO A 376 3.79 17.01 -3.74
N ARG A 377 4.89 17.18 -4.48
CA ARG A 377 5.40 16.10 -5.36
C ARG A 377 6.01 15.00 -4.49
N LEU A 378 5.50 13.79 -4.66
CA LEU A 378 5.94 12.58 -3.98
C LEU A 378 6.40 11.56 -5.01
N GLY A 379 7.30 10.67 -4.60
CA GLY A 379 7.82 9.58 -5.41
C GLY A 379 7.15 8.25 -5.08
N LEU A 380 7.96 7.19 -4.96
CA LEU A 380 7.53 5.90 -4.44
C LEU A 380 7.97 5.80 -2.99
N GLY A 381 7.11 5.32 -2.09
CA GLY A 381 7.48 5.35 -0.67
C GLY A 381 6.59 4.53 0.24
N VAL A 382 6.93 4.58 1.53
CA VAL A 382 6.18 3.94 2.61
C VAL A 382 5.90 4.96 3.72
N TYR A 383 4.67 4.95 4.23
CA TYR A 383 4.15 6.06 5.03
C TYR A 383 3.53 5.56 6.33
N GLN A 384 3.72 6.34 7.40
CA GLN A 384 3.04 6.19 8.68
C GLN A 384 1.77 7.05 8.74
N VAL A 385 1.81 8.22 8.08
CA VAL A 385 0.69 9.17 8.01
C VAL A 385 0.45 9.54 6.54
N ILE A 386 -0.80 9.46 6.12
CA ILE A 386 -1.27 9.88 4.79
C ILE A 386 -2.30 11.01 4.99
N PRO A 387 -2.51 11.87 3.98
CA PRO A 387 -3.43 12.98 4.15
C PRO A 387 -4.88 12.50 4.24
N ALA A 388 -5.70 13.23 4.98
CA ALA A 388 -7.15 13.14 4.89
C ALA A 388 -7.65 13.96 3.69
N ILE A 389 -8.78 13.58 3.10
CA ILE A 389 -9.39 14.29 1.97
C ILE A 389 -10.56 15.16 2.42
N GLY A 390 -10.71 16.32 1.79
CA GLY A 390 -11.81 17.26 2.02
C GLY A 390 -12.92 17.10 0.99
N THR A 391 -13.74 18.14 0.86
CA THR A 391 -14.65 18.34 -0.26
C THR A 391 -14.26 19.62 -1.01
N LYS A 392 -14.97 19.94 -2.08
CA LYS A 392 -14.80 21.23 -2.77
C LYS A 392 -15.12 22.44 -1.89
N GLY A 393 -15.96 22.28 -0.87
CA GLY A 393 -16.39 23.35 0.04
C GLY A 393 -15.70 23.34 1.41
N SER A 394 -15.12 22.22 1.83
CA SER A 394 -14.64 22.05 3.21
C SER A 394 -13.27 21.37 3.24
N LEU A 395 -12.38 21.90 4.08
CA LEU A 395 -11.09 21.29 4.34
C LEU A 395 -11.27 19.99 5.15
N PRO A 396 -10.33 19.03 5.06
CA PRO A 396 -10.42 17.76 5.78
C PRO A 396 -10.69 17.91 7.29
N ASP A 397 -10.02 18.85 7.96
CA ASP A 397 -10.11 19.11 9.40
C ASP A 397 -11.48 19.66 9.83
N ALA A 398 -12.26 20.23 8.91
CA ALA A 398 -13.63 20.65 9.17
C ALA A 398 -14.66 19.51 9.09
N LEU A 399 -14.27 18.33 8.60
CA LEU A 399 -15.17 17.19 8.36
C LEU A 399 -15.18 16.16 9.51
N GLY A 400 -14.49 16.46 10.61
CA GLY A 400 -14.50 15.66 11.84
C GLY A 400 -13.14 15.10 12.25
N PRO A 401 -13.10 14.26 13.30
CA PRO A 401 -11.85 13.85 13.96
C PRO A 401 -10.86 13.12 13.06
N GLN A 402 -11.35 12.35 12.08
CA GLN A 402 -10.48 11.62 11.15
C GLN A 402 -9.80 12.51 10.11
N GLY A 403 -10.23 13.76 9.97
CA GLY A 403 -9.64 14.76 9.09
C GLY A 403 -8.52 15.59 9.73
N GLN A 404 -8.26 15.38 11.02
CA GLN A 404 -7.24 16.10 11.76
C GLN A 404 -5.83 15.58 11.44
N PRO A 405 -4.81 16.46 11.49
CA PRO A 405 -3.42 16.02 11.42
C PRO A 405 -3.06 15.10 12.59
N ARG A 406 -1.99 14.32 12.43
CA ARG A 406 -1.50 13.39 13.44
C ARG A 406 -0.32 14.00 14.17
N ASP A 407 -0.36 13.95 15.50
CA ASP A 407 0.79 14.27 16.33
C ASP A 407 1.66 13.02 16.48
N VAL A 408 2.87 13.06 15.93
CA VAL A 408 3.79 11.94 15.89
C VAL A 408 5.10 12.38 16.53
N THR A 409 5.39 11.87 17.72
CA THR A 409 6.58 12.19 18.51
C THR A 409 7.33 10.92 18.91
N GLY A 410 8.64 11.07 19.19
CA GLY A 410 9.49 9.95 19.58
C GLY A 410 10.09 9.16 18.39
N PRO A 411 10.89 8.12 18.67
CA PRO A 411 11.59 7.36 17.63
C PRO A 411 10.61 6.48 16.84
N ILE A 412 10.78 6.49 15.52
CA ILE A 412 10.07 5.64 14.56
C ILE A 412 11.09 4.81 13.82
N LYS A 413 10.82 3.50 13.75
CA LYS A 413 11.60 2.55 12.97
C LYS A 413 10.79 2.03 11.80
N GLY A 414 11.48 1.69 10.73
CA GLY A 414 10.87 1.06 9.59
C GLY A 414 11.80 0.14 8.84
N SER A 415 11.21 -0.78 8.10
CA SER A 415 11.91 -1.71 7.25
C SER A 415 11.17 -1.91 5.92
N LEU A 416 11.95 -2.04 4.85
CA LEU A 416 11.49 -2.20 3.48
C LEU A 416 12.48 -3.12 2.76
N VAL A 417 11.99 -4.08 1.99
CA VAL A 417 12.85 -4.83 1.07
C VAL A 417 12.58 -4.38 -0.36
N ILE A 418 13.65 -4.12 -1.10
CA ILE A 418 13.64 -3.79 -2.52
C ILE A 418 14.20 -4.98 -3.29
N ARG A 419 13.38 -5.56 -4.17
CA ARG A 419 13.70 -6.76 -4.94
C ARG A 419 13.70 -6.46 -6.43
N LEU A 420 14.78 -6.80 -7.12
CA LEU A 420 14.84 -6.77 -8.58
C LEU A 420 14.23 -8.05 -9.16
N LEU A 421 13.27 -7.89 -10.06
CA LEU A 421 12.48 -8.99 -10.61
C LEU A 421 12.96 -9.34 -12.02
N ASP A 422 12.83 -10.62 -12.40
CA ASP A 422 13.00 -11.03 -13.78
C ASP A 422 11.92 -10.42 -14.69
N LEU A 423 12.29 -10.25 -15.96
CA LEU A 423 11.32 -9.94 -17.00
C LEU A 423 10.36 -11.15 -17.16
N PRO A 424 9.08 -10.91 -17.47
CA PRO A 424 8.07 -11.96 -17.60
C PRO A 424 8.41 -13.02 -18.64
#